data_AF-A0A6J5UQ91-F1
#
_entry.id   AF-A0A6J5UQ91-F1
#
_cell.length_a   1.000
_cell.length_b   1.000
_cell.length_c   1.000
_cell.angle_alpha   90.00
_cell.angle_beta   90.00
_cell.angle_gamma   90.00
#
_symmetry.space_group_name_H-M   'P 1'
#
loop_
_entity.id
_entity.type
_entity.pdbx_description
1 polymer ?
#
loop_
_entity_poly.entity_id
_entity_poly.type
_entity_poly.pdbx_seq_one_letter_code
_entity_poly.pdbx_strand_id
1 'polypeptide(L)' 'MDPQPEPVYYICGDCGMEIPLKPNDVIQCRECGYRILYKKRTRRSAYVFGSLLVVLLPRGLN' A
#
# COMPACT_ATOMS: atom_id res chain seq x y z
N MET A 1 21.27 8.44 -15.52
CA MET A 1 19.83 8.76 -15.34
C MET A 1 19.45 8.20 -13.99
N ASP A 2 19.14 9.05 -13.02
CA ASP A 2 18.75 8.61 -11.68
C ASP A 2 17.34 7.98 -11.74
N PRO A 3 17.11 6.79 -11.14
CA PRO A 3 15.80 6.15 -11.17
C PRO A 3 14.77 7.03 -10.44
N GLN A 4 13.64 7.29 -11.10
CA GLN A 4 12.56 8.04 -10.47
C GLN A 4 11.96 7.21 -9.31
N PRO A 5 11.69 7.82 -8.14
CA PRO A 5 11.15 7.09 -6.99
C PRO A 5 9.78 6.51 -7.32
N GLU A 6 9.58 5.21 -7.08
CA GLU A 6 8.27 4.58 -7.28
C GLU A 6 7.21 5.18 -6.33
N PRO A 7 5.97 5.38 -6.81
CA PRO A 7 4.89 5.90 -5.99
C PRO A 7 4.55 4.94 -4.83
N VAL A 8 4.45 5.49 -3.62
CA VAL A 8 4.05 4.74 -2.41
C VAL A 8 2.54 4.84 -2.22
N TYR A 9 1.90 3.68 -2.09
CA TYR A 9 0.47 3.58 -1.84
C TYR A 9 0.20 3.37 -0.35
N TYR A 10 -0.81 4.07 0.16
CA TYR A 10 -1.34 3.90 1.51
C TYR A 10 -2.77 3.38 1.43
N ILE A 11 -3.27 2.76 2.49
CA ILE A 11 -4.58 2.13 2.59
C ILE A 11 -5.34 2.82 3.72
N CYS A 12 -6.54 3.32 3.45
CA CYS A 12 -7.37 3.92 4.48
C CYS A 12 -7.81 2.87 5.52
N GLY A 13 -7.74 3.21 6.80
CA GLY A 13 -8.18 2.31 7.88
C GLY A 13 -9.68 2.06 7.93
N ASP A 14 -10.50 2.92 7.33
CA ASP A 14 -11.96 2.84 7.38
C ASP A 14 -12.55 2.31 6.06
N CYS A 15 -12.29 2.99 4.94
CA CYS A 15 -12.81 2.55 3.64
C CYS A 15 -11.94 1.50 2.92
N GLY A 16 -10.73 1.22 3.41
CA GLY A 16 -9.82 0.26 2.78
C GLY A 16 -9.27 0.70 1.42
N MET A 17 -9.55 1.91 0.97
CA MET A 17 -9.12 2.41 -0.34
C MET A 17 -7.61 2.68 -0.39
N GLU A 18 -7.01 2.38 -1.53
CA GLU A 18 -5.62 2.69 -1.83
C GLU A 18 -5.46 4.13 -2.32
N ILE A 19 -4.63 4.90 -1.62
CA ILE A 19 -4.36 6.31 -1.89
C ILE A 19 -2.88 6.49 -2.21
N PRO A 20 -2.52 7.01 -3.40
CA PRO A 20 -1.16 7.44 -3.67
C PRO A 20 -0.89 8.78 -2.97
N LEU A 21 0.05 8.81 -2.04
CA LEU A 21 0.46 10.04 -1.36
C LEU A 21 1.90 10.40 -1.69
N LYS A 22 2.13 11.68 -1.96
CA LYS A 22 3.46 12.25 -2.16
C LYS A 22 4.04 12.73 -0.81
N PRO A 23 5.37 12.82 -0.67
CA PRO A 23 5.96 13.49 0.48
C PRO A 23 5.45 14.94 0.55
N ASN A 24 5.09 15.38 1.76
CA ASN A 24 4.46 16.67 2.09
C ASN A 24 2.97 16.83 1.75
N ASP A 25 2.30 15.79 1.25
CA ASP A 25 0.85 15.84 1.05
C ASP A 25 0.08 15.66 2.37
N VAL A 26 -1.14 16.19 2.44
CA VAL A 26 -1.97 16.09 3.65
C VAL A 26 -2.49 14.66 3.80
N ILE A 27 -2.32 14.08 4.99
CA ILE A 27 -2.78 12.73 5.31
C ILE A 27 -4.30 12.75 5.52
N GLN A 28 -5.06 12.54 4.45
CA GLN A 28 -6.52 12.50 4.48
C GLN A 28 -7.08 11.58 3.37
N CYS A 29 -8.04 10.74 3.74
CA CYS A 29 -8.79 9.96 2.77
C CYS A 29 -9.75 10.86 1.98
N ARG A 30 -9.75 10.73 0.64
CA ARG A 30 -10.61 11.53 -0.26
C ARG A 30 -12.07 11.11 -0.24
N GLU A 31 -12.36 9.89 0.21
CA GLU A 31 -13.72 9.35 0.22
C GLU A 31 -14.43 9.53 1.56
N CYS A 32 -13.77 9.16 2.67
CA CYS A 32 -14.38 9.21 4.00
C CYS A 32 -13.86 10.35 4.88
N GLY A 33 -12.83 11.09 4.46
CA GLY A 33 -12.22 12.15 5.28
C GLY A 33 -11.43 11.65 6.49
N TYR A 34 -11.29 10.32 6.66
CA TYR A 34 -10.51 9.72 7.72
C TYR A 34 -9.01 10.01 7.57
N ARG A 35 -8.31 10.22 8.69
CA ARG A 35 -6.92 10.72 8.70
C ARG A 35 -5.88 9.66 9.05
N ILE A 36 -6.31 8.41 9.28
CA ILE A 36 -5.38 7.30 9.57
C ILE A 36 -5.28 6.41 8.33
N LEU A 37 -4.06 6.31 7.81
CA LEU A 37 -3.69 5.61 6.59
C LEU A 37 -2.53 4.67 6.88
N TYR A 38 -2.62 3.42 6.45
CA TYR A 38 -1.59 2.39 6.61
C TYR A 38 -0.75 2.27 5.34
N LYS A 39 0.57 2.09 5.45
CA LYS A 39 1.42 1.87 4.26
C LYS A 39 1.12 0.50 3.63
N LYS A 40 0.94 0.44 2.31
CA LYS A 40 0.72 -0.83 1.61
C LYS A 40 1.98 -1.71 1.67
N ARG A 41 1.78 -3.01 1.91
CA ARG A 41 2.87 -4.00 2.01
C ARG A 41 3.55 -4.18 0.65
N THR A 42 4.89 -4.14 0.62
CA THR A 42 5.67 -4.41 -0.60
C THR A 42 5.89 -5.90 -0.78
N ARG A 43 5.94 -6.37 -2.03
CA ARG A 43 6.23 -7.78 -2.34
C ARG A 43 7.72 -8.14 -2.24
N ARG A 44 8.60 -7.14 -2.08
CA ARG A 44 10.06 -7.30 -2.20
C ARG A 44 10.76 -7.80 -0.92
N SER A 45 10.14 -7.63 0.26
CA SER A 45 10.76 -7.90 1.57
C SER A 45 10.01 -8.93 2.42
N ALA A 46 9.09 -9.70 1.83
CA ALA A 46 8.40 -10.81 2.50
C ALA A 46 9.17 -12.14 2.45
N TYR A 47 10.51 -12.11 2.48
CA TYR A 47 11.31 -13.29 2.79
C TYR A 47 11.39 -13.43 4.30
N VAL A 48 10.33 -13.96 4.90
CA VAL A 48 10.43 -14.53 6.24
C VAL A 48 11.27 -15.81 6.06
N PHE A 49 12.41 -15.88 6.73
CA PHE A 49 13.24 -17.08 6.77
C PHE A 49 12.38 -18.29 7.17
N GLY A 50 12.07 -19.16 6.19
CA GLY A 50 11.29 -20.39 6.40
C GLY A 50 9.85 -20.32 5.89
N SER A 51 9.56 -21.13 4.87
CA SER A 51 8.21 -21.61 4.48
C SER A 51 7.34 -20.68 3.60
N LEU A 52 7.63 -20.71 2.29
CA LEU A 52 6.80 -20.78 1.06
C LEU A 52 5.28 -20.44 1.02
N LEU A 53 4.61 -19.91 2.04
CA LEU A 53 3.17 -19.58 1.99
C LEU A 53 2.94 -18.09 2.20
N VAL A 54 1.91 -17.51 1.58
CA VAL A 54 1.43 -16.11 1.72
C VAL A 54 2.03 -15.03 0.79
N VAL A 55 2.28 -15.36 -0.48
CA VAL A 55 2.04 -14.38 -1.58
C VAL A 55 1.19 -14.94 -2.72
N LEU A 56 0.69 -16.17 -2.57
CA LEU A 56 -0.40 -16.70 -3.40
C LEU A 56 -1.72 -16.12 -2.87
N LEU A 57 -2.25 -15.13 -3.61
CA LEU A 57 -3.65 -14.66 -3.70
C LEU A 57 -4.15 -13.65 -2.64
N PRO A 58 -5.03 -12.68 -3.03
CA PRO A 58 -6.13 -12.85 -3.98
C PRO A 58 -5.68 -12.47 -5.40
N ARG A 59 -5.82 -13.34 -6.41
CA ARG A 59 -7.08 -13.66 -7.10
C ARG A 59 -7.75 -12.36 -7.52
N GLY A 60 -7.24 -11.81 -8.63
CA GLY A 60 -8.13 -11.20 -9.61
C GLY A 60 -9.10 -12.29 -10.06
N LEU A 61 -10.30 -12.26 -9.48
CA LEU A 61 -11.49 -12.87 -10.02
C LEU A 61 -12.30 -11.72 -10.65
N ASN A 62 -11.90 -11.32 -11.85
CA ASN A 62 -12.74 -10.92 -12.97
C ASN A 62 -11.86 -10.81 -14.21
#